data_AF-A0A7C6HKJ8-F1
#
_entry.id   AF-A0A7C6HKJ8-F1
#
_cell.length_a   1.000
_cell.length_b   1.000
_cell.length_c   1.000
_cell.angle_alpha   90.00
_cell.angle_beta   90.00
_cell.angle_gamma   90.00
#
_symmetry.space_group_name_H-M   'P 1'
#
loop_
_entity.id
_entity.type
_entity.pdbx_description
1 polymer ?
#
loop_
_entity_poly.entity_id
_entity_poly.type
_entity_poly.pdbx_seq_one_letter_code
_entity_poly.pdbx_strand_id
1 'polypeptide(L)'
;MAVELDSDLVIIDDSFIEVDCRQLKNEIERAEYNGTTIVFAGSDIYKCKDIGKYENVFFVDKTLNKEEVIKHINLVIQHGMTDVETKSKISIFDHAEFPIEMYRQATKLLVNCGFNPKHKGFLYLRDASIMTLLEIRGGSLSKDIYPVIANRYNVSDESVERAIRHAVSKVWQTNRLEPLSKFGIKYRFDDRPTNSVIISCFTDILRELNG
;
A
#
# COMPACT_ATOMS: atom_id res chain seq x y z
N MET A 1 20.52 -5.00 5.92
CA MET A 1 21.59 -5.91 5.52
C MET A 1 21.44 -6.05 4.02
N ALA A 2 22.29 -5.39 3.24
CA ALA A 2 22.38 -5.70 1.81
C ALA A 2 23.02 -7.09 1.72
N VAL A 3 22.35 -8.03 1.05
CA VAL A 3 22.90 -9.35 0.77
C VAL A 3 23.17 -9.38 -0.71
N GLU A 4 24.44 -9.34 -1.08
CA GLU A 4 24.91 -9.58 -2.44
C GLU A 4 24.88 -11.09 -2.65
N LEU A 5 23.97 -11.57 -3.50
CA LEU A 5 23.76 -13.00 -3.70
C LEU A 5 24.49 -13.55 -4.94
N ASP A 6 24.89 -12.67 -5.85
CA ASP A 6 25.86 -12.87 -6.93
C ASP A 6 26.10 -11.50 -7.59
N SER A 7 27.15 -11.38 -8.41
CA SER A 7 27.52 -10.15 -9.15
C SER A 7 26.39 -9.53 -10.00
N ASP A 8 25.28 -10.26 -10.18
CA ASP A 8 24.15 -9.93 -11.05
C ASP A 8 22.84 -9.65 -10.29
N LEU A 9 22.79 -9.86 -8.96
CA LEU A 9 21.59 -9.57 -8.15
C LEU A 9 21.89 -8.94 -6.78
N VAL A 10 21.37 -7.72 -6.58
CA VAL A 10 21.40 -7.01 -5.29
C VAL A 10 20.00 -6.98 -4.68
N ILE A 11 19.88 -7.43 -3.42
CA ILE A 11 18.64 -7.33 -2.65
C ILE A 11 18.77 -6.26 -1.57
N ILE A 12 17.88 -5.27 -1.59
CA ILE A 12 17.88 -4.13 -0.67
C ILE A 12 16.57 -4.09 0.08
N ASP A 13 16.64 -3.92 1.39
CA ASP A 13 15.49 -3.69 2.25
C ASP A 13 15.28 -2.17 2.43
N ASP A 14 14.05 -1.69 2.26
CA ASP A 14 13.74 -0.25 2.31
C ASP A 14 13.98 0.42 3.66
N SER A 15 14.11 -0.34 4.76
CA SER A 15 14.48 0.23 6.07
C SER A 15 15.94 0.70 6.12
N PHE A 16 16.78 0.24 5.19
CA PHE A 16 18.16 0.71 5.02
C PHE A 16 18.25 1.88 4.03
N ILE A 17 17.14 2.19 3.37
CA ILE A 17 17.01 3.36 2.51
C ILE A 17 16.59 4.53 3.41
N GLU A 18 17.56 5.11 4.16
CA GLU A 18 17.36 6.39 4.86
C GLU A 18 17.21 7.58 3.89
N VAL A 19 17.44 7.31 2.62
CA VAL A 19 17.67 8.26 1.54
C VAL A 19 16.54 8.23 0.53
N ASP A 20 16.21 9.36 -0.09
CA ASP A 20 15.24 9.40 -1.20
C ASP A 20 15.61 8.32 -2.24
N CYS A 21 14.60 7.64 -2.80
CA CYS A 21 14.71 6.69 -3.90
C CYS A 21 15.60 7.22 -5.07
N ARG A 22 15.68 8.54 -5.26
CA ARG A 22 16.64 9.19 -6.19
C ARG A 22 18.11 9.01 -5.81
N GLN A 23 18.42 9.06 -4.52
CA GLN A 23 19.77 8.94 -4.00
C GLN A 23 20.22 7.48 -3.96
N LEU A 24 19.31 6.52 -3.74
CA LEU A 24 19.58 5.09 -3.96
C LEU A 24 20.11 4.83 -5.38
N LYS A 25 19.45 5.42 -6.39
CA LYS A 25 19.91 5.32 -7.78
C LYS A 25 21.32 5.88 -7.94
N ASN A 26 21.59 7.08 -7.41
CA ASN A 26 22.91 7.69 -7.53
C ASN A 26 24.00 6.80 -6.92
N GLU A 27 23.71 6.10 -5.83
CA GLU A 27 24.64 5.14 -5.23
C GLU A 27 24.83 3.88 -6.09
N ILE A 28 23.77 3.35 -6.70
CA ILE A 28 23.87 2.20 -7.64
C ILE A 28 24.68 2.60 -8.89
N GLU A 29 24.41 3.77 -9.48
CA GLU A 29 25.16 4.29 -10.63
C GLU A 29 26.62 4.59 -10.27
N ARG A 30 26.88 5.16 -9.10
CA ARG A 30 28.25 5.38 -8.58
C ARG A 30 29.01 4.09 -8.33
N ALA A 31 28.31 3.03 -7.97
CA ALA A 31 28.90 1.71 -7.78
C ALA A 31 29.20 0.99 -9.11
N GLU A 32 28.88 1.59 -10.26
CA GLU A 32 29.01 1.01 -11.61
C GLU A 32 28.33 -0.36 -11.73
N TYR A 33 27.29 -0.58 -10.93
CA TYR A 33 26.58 -1.86 -10.87
C TYR A 33 25.54 -1.95 -11.98
N ASN A 34 25.74 -2.89 -12.90
CA ASN A 34 24.87 -3.11 -14.05
C ASN A 34 23.92 -4.31 -13.89
N GLY A 35 24.00 -5.01 -12.76
CA GLY A 35 23.13 -6.15 -12.46
C GLY A 35 21.72 -5.73 -12.06
N THR A 36 20.89 -6.72 -11.73
CA THR A 36 19.51 -6.53 -11.29
C THR A 36 19.45 -6.14 -9.82
N THR A 37 18.70 -5.11 -9.48
CA THR A 37 18.45 -4.69 -8.09
C THR A 37 17.00 -4.96 -7.70
N ILE A 38 16.77 -5.81 -6.71
CA ILE A 38 15.45 -6.02 -6.11
C ILE A 38 15.36 -5.28 -4.78
N VAL A 39 14.42 -4.35 -4.67
CA VAL A 39 14.13 -3.57 -3.48
C VAL A 39 12.88 -4.13 -2.80
N PHE A 40 13.07 -4.73 -1.62
CA PHE A 40 11.98 -5.07 -0.72
C PHE A 40 11.48 -3.79 -0.07
N ALA A 41 10.30 -3.33 -0.47
CA ALA A 41 9.68 -2.15 0.10
C ALA A 41 8.46 -2.54 0.94
N GLY A 42 8.35 -1.90 2.10
CA GLY A 42 7.21 -2.05 2.99
C GLY A 42 6.09 -1.09 2.63
N SER A 43 5.38 -0.60 3.65
CA SER A 43 4.21 0.25 3.49
C SER A 43 4.47 1.57 2.75
N ASP A 44 5.73 1.98 2.58
CA ASP A 44 6.14 3.26 1.98
C ASP A 44 6.64 3.15 0.53
N ILE A 45 6.43 2.00 -0.11
CA ILE A 45 6.80 1.69 -1.51
C ILE A 45 6.40 2.76 -2.55
N TYR A 46 5.32 3.52 -2.29
CA TYR A 46 4.88 4.64 -3.13
C TYR A 46 5.86 5.83 -3.17
N LYS A 47 6.79 5.95 -2.22
CA LYS A 47 7.88 6.93 -2.28
C LYS A 47 8.83 6.66 -3.45
N CYS A 48 8.85 5.43 -3.97
CA CYS A 48 9.73 5.02 -5.05
C CYS A 48 9.09 5.05 -6.45
N LYS A 49 8.10 5.92 -6.65
CA LYS A 49 7.39 6.15 -7.93
C LYS A 49 8.32 6.44 -9.13
N ASP A 50 9.48 7.05 -8.89
CA ASP A 50 10.46 7.32 -9.96
C ASP A 50 11.38 6.14 -10.26
N ILE A 51 11.39 5.11 -9.41
CA ILE A 51 12.27 3.94 -9.60
C ILE A 51 11.74 2.95 -10.64
N GLY A 52 10.42 2.84 -10.84
CA GLY A 52 9.84 2.01 -11.90
C GLY A 52 10.20 2.45 -13.33
N LYS A 53 10.87 3.60 -13.48
CA LYS A 53 11.46 4.06 -14.75
C LYS A 53 12.84 3.47 -15.04
N TYR A 54 13.48 2.85 -14.04
CA TYR A 54 14.83 2.31 -14.18
C TYR A 54 14.77 0.85 -14.62
N GLU A 55 15.59 0.51 -15.62
CA GLU A 55 15.52 -0.78 -16.31
C GLU A 55 15.89 -1.96 -15.41
N ASN A 56 16.81 -1.74 -14.46
CA ASN A 56 17.39 -2.80 -13.64
C ASN A 56 16.98 -2.73 -12.17
N VAL A 57 15.94 -1.97 -11.80
CA VAL A 57 15.48 -1.87 -10.40
C VAL A 57 14.02 -2.30 -10.26
N PHE A 58 13.78 -3.23 -9.35
CA PHE A 58 12.52 -3.96 -9.17
C PHE A 58 12.05 -3.82 -7.73
N PHE A 59 10.75 -3.95 -7.48
CA PHE A 59 10.21 -3.91 -6.12
C PHE A 59 9.51 -5.19 -5.74
N VAL A 60 9.65 -5.56 -4.47
CA VAL A 60 8.87 -6.63 -3.85
C VAL A 60 8.23 -6.08 -2.59
N ASP A 61 6.91 -6.21 -2.47
CA ASP A 61 6.20 -5.79 -1.26
C ASP A 61 6.53 -6.76 -0.12
N LYS A 62 7.06 -6.23 0.99
CA LYS A 62 7.39 -7.00 2.20
C LYS A 62 6.18 -7.65 2.87
N THR A 63 4.97 -7.23 2.54
CA THR A 63 3.73 -7.82 3.05
C THR A 63 3.33 -9.10 2.33
N LEU A 64 4.00 -9.43 1.21
CA LEU A 64 3.81 -10.70 0.51
C LEU A 64 4.31 -11.89 1.35
N ASN A 65 3.64 -13.03 1.17
CA ASN A 65 4.08 -14.28 1.76
C ASN A 65 5.34 -14.81 1.02
N LYS A 66 6.02 -15.80 1.63
CA LYS A 66 7.27 -16.36 1.10
C LYS A 66 7.14 -16.91 -0.33
N GLU A 67 6.02 -17.55 -0.66
CA GLU A 67 5.80 -18.18 -1.97
C GLU A 67 5.66 -17.11 -3.07
N GLU A 68 4.93 -16.03 -2.78
CA GLU A 68 4.76 -14.90 -3.69
C GLU A 68 6.09 -14.13 -3.89
N VAL A 69 6.87 -13.93 -2.83
CA VAL A 69 8.21 -13.32 -2.95
C VAL A 69 9.12 -14.15 -3.86
N ILE A 70 9.16 -15.47 -3.68
CA ILE A 70 9.99 -16.38 -4.49
C ILE A 70 9.54 -16.33 -5.95
N LYS A 71 8.22 -16.32 -6.20
CA LYS A 71 7.66 -16.21 -7.54
C LYS A 71 8.10 -14.93 -8.24
N HIS A 72 8.08 -13.79 -7.55
CA HIS A 72 8.58 -12.52 -8.08
C HIS A 72 10.06 -12.55 -8.41
N ILE A 73 10.90 -13.02 -7.47
CA ILE A 73 12.35 -13.13 -7.68
C ILE A 73 12.65 -14.01 -8.88
N ASN A 74 11.99 -15.17 -9.00
CA ASN A 74 12.19 -16.08 -10.13
C ASN A 74 11.79 -15.44 -11.47
N LEU A 75 10.71 -14.64 -11.48
CA LEU A 75 10.25 -13.96 -12.69
C LEU A 75 11.27 -12.92 -13.16
N VAL A 76 11.83 -12.17 -12.22
CA VAL A 76 12.93 -11.20 -12.44
C VAL A 76 14.17 -11.89 -13.02
N ILE A 77 14.62 -12.97 -12.38
CA ILE A 77 15.84 -13.71 -12.77
C ILE A 77 15.68 -14.36 -14.15
N GLN A 78 14.52 -14.95 -14.44
CA GLN A 78 14.34 -15.74 -15.67
C GLN A 78 14.25 -14.90 -16.94
N HIS A 79 13.67 -13.70 -16.86
CA HIS A 79 13.33 -12.96 -18.07
C HIS A 79 14.26 -11.77 -18.32
N GLY A 80 14.83 -11.15 -17.27
CA GLY A 80 15.28 -9.76 -17.36
C GLY A 80 14.10 -8.85 -17.77
N MET A 81 13.91 -7.68 -17.16
CA MET A 81 12.72 -6.86 -17.45
C MET A 81 12.80 -6.10 -18.78
N THR A 82 12.96 -6.83 -19.89
CA THR A 82 12.95 -6.30 -21.26
C THR A 82 11.53 -6.18 -21.81
N ASP A 83 10.56 -6.93 -21.28
CA ASP A 83 9.17 -6.89 -21.72
C ASP A 83 8.26 -6.11 -20.75
N VAL A 84 7.42 -5.23 -21.29
CA VAL A 84 6.42 -4.42 -20.59
C VAL A 84 5.42 -5.33 -19.86
N GLU A 85 5.10 -6.49 -20.44
CA GLU A 85 4.21 -7.47 -19.81
C GLU A 85 4.83 -8.05 -18.54
N THR A 86 6.14 -8.34 -18.58
CA THR A 86 6.93 -8.80 -17.43
C THR A 86 7.11 -7.69 -16.38
N LYS A 87 7.29 -6.42 -16.80
CA LYS A 87 7.25 -5.26 -15.88
C LYS A 87 5.92 -5.17 -15.15
N SER A 88 4.80 -5.37 -15.85
CA SER A 88 3.46 -5.37 -15.24
C SER A 88 3.21 -6.55 -14.29
N LYS A 89 3.82 -7.71 -14.59
CA LYS A 89 3.77 -8.96 -13.81
C LYS A 89 4.80 -9.03 -12.68
N ILE A 90 5.72 -8.09 -12.55
CA ILE A 90 6.67 -8.00 -11.42
C ILE A 90 6.42 -6.74 -10.60
N SER A 91 5.89 -5.68 -11.22
CA SER A 91 5.22 -4.60 -10.53
C SER A 91 3.89 -5.06 -9.91
N ILE A 92 3.78 -6.31 -9.45
CA ILE A 92 2.63 -6.84 -8.70
C ILE A 92 2.61 -6.17 -7.33
N PHE A 93 2.40 -4.88 -7.34
CA PHE A 93 1.31 -4.35 -6.57
C PHE A 93 0.06 -5.05 -7.08
N ASP A 94 -0.54 -5.88 -6.25
CA ASP A 94 -1.95 -6.26 -6.36
C ASP A 94 -2.89 -5.03 -6.17
N HIS A 95 -2.34 -3.81 -6.32
CA HIS A 95 -3.01 -2.52 -6.43
C HIS A 95 -3.22 -2.10 -7.89
N ALA A 96 -2.97 -2.97 -8.88
CA ALA A 96 -3.32 -2.71 -10.28
C ALA A 96 -4.83 -2.38 -10.47
N GLU A 97 -5.69 -2.69 -9.49
CA GLU A 97 -7.09 -2.27 -9.46
C GLU A 97 -7.30 -0.80 -9.07
N PHE A 98 -6.39 -0.16 -8.32
CA PHE A 98 -6.58 1.19 -7.77
C PHE A 98 -5.59 2.20 -8.36
N PRO A 99 -6.05 3.37 -8.82
CA PRO A 99 -5.15 4.44 -9.26
C PRO A 99 -4.14 4.82 -8.16
N ILE A 100 -2.84 4.82 -8.51
CA ILE A 100 -1.72 5.09 -7.59
C ILE A 100 -1.92 6.37 -6.77
N GLU A 101 -2.47 7.41 -7.40
CA GLU A 101 -2.70 8.69 -6.74
C GLU A 101 -3.76 8.59 -5.64
N MET A 102 -4.87 7.86 -5.85
CA MET A 102 -5.89 7.62 -4.83
C MET A 102 -5.33 6.83 -3.66
N TYR A 103 -4.51 5.82 -3.93
CA TYR A 103 -3.87 5.02 -2.89
C TYR A 103 -2.95 5.86 -2.00
N ARG A 104 -2.19 6.78 -2.62
CA ARG A 104 -1.30 7.72 -1.92
C ARG A 104 -2.11 8.69 -1.05
N GLN A 105 -3.20 9.23 -1.59
CA GLN A 105 -4.08 10.15 -0.84
C GLN A 105 -4.76 9.45 0.34
N ALA A 106 -5.31 8.24 0.12
CA ALA A 106 -5.92 7.44 1.18
C ALA A 106 -4.90 7.12 2.29
N THR A 107 -3.69 6.69 1.92
CA THR A 107 -2.61 6.45 2.88
C THR A 107 -2.29 7.69 3.71
N LYS A 108 -2.14 8.86 3.08
CA LYS A 108 -1.88 10.12 3.79
C LYS A 108 -3.02 10.51 4.72
N LEU A 109 -4.26 10.37 4.27
CA LEU A 109 -5.45 10.63 5.06
C LEU A 109 -5.44 9.79 6.34
N LEU A 110 -5.29 8.46 6.21
CA LEU A 110 -5.27 7.54 7.34
C LEU A 110 -4.15 7.86 8.34
N VAL A 111 -2.93 8.10 7.86
CA VAL A 111 -1.77 8.44 8.70
C VAL A 111 -2.03 9.75 9.46
N ASN A 112 -2.53 10.78 8.78
CA ASN A 112 -2.84 12.08 9.39
C ASN A 112 -3.96 11.99 10.44
N CYS A 113 -4.88 11.03 10.28
CA CYS A 113 -5.91 10.71 11.27
C CYS A 113 -5.38 9.90 12.46
N GLY A 114 -4.15 9.38 12.39
CA GLY A 114 -3.52 8.60 13.47
C GLY A 114 -3.65 7.09 13.33
N PHE A 115 -4.14 6.59 12.19
CA PHE A 115 -4.11 5.15 11.90
C PHE A 115 -2.68 4.71 11.62
N ASN A 116 -2.27 3.59 12.21
CA ASN A 116 -0.90 3.10 12.11
C ASN A 116 -0.75 2.07 10.97
N PRO A 117 0.12 2.29 9.97
CA PRO A 117 0.35 1.38 8.85
C PRO A 117 0.73 -0.06 9.25
N LYS A 118 1.34 -0.27 10.43
CA LYS A 118 1.74 -1.60 10.90
C LYS A 118 0.59 -2.53 11.26
N HIS A 119 -0.64 -2.00 11.36
CA HIS A 119 -1.80 -2.76 11.80
C HIS A 119 -2.70 -3.10 10.62
N LYS A 120 -3.17 -4.35 10.54
CA LYS A 120 -4.02 -4.84 9.43
C LYS A 120 -5.27 -3.99 9.17
N GLY A 121 -5.89 -3.46 10.24
CA GLY A 121 -7.05 -2.57 10.10
C GLY A 121 -6.79 -1.28 9.32
N PHE A 122 -5.54 -0.78 9.27
CA PHE A 122 -5.15 0.32 8.39
C PHE A 122 -5.26 -0.09 6.92
N LEU A 123 -4.67 -1.24 6.56
CA LEU A 123 -4.65 -1.74 5.18
C LEU A 123 -6.08 -1.96 4.68
N TYR A 124 -6.91 -2.59 5.51
CA TYR A 124 -8.28 -2.92 5.15
C TYR A 124 -9.17 -1.67 5.05
N LEU A 125 -8.99 -0.69 5.94
CA LEU A 125 -9.75 0.56 5.88
C LEU A 125 -9.40 1.37 4.62
N ARG A 126 -8.12 1.43 4.25
CA ARG A 126 -7.68 2.09 3.03
C ARG A 126 -8.29 1.43 1.80
N ASP A 127 -8.15 0.11 1.67
CA ASP A 127 -8.66 -0.64 0.53
C ASP A 127 -10.20 -0.52 0.45
N ALA A 128 -10.91 -0.65 1.56
CA ALA A 128 -12.36 -0.45 1.61
C ALA A 128 -12.79 0.97 1.16
N SER A 129 -12.07 2.00 1.59
CA SER A 129 -12.37 3.40 1.23
C SER A 129 -12.19 3.66 -0.27
N ILE A 130 -11.13 3.10 -0.87
CA ILE A 130 -10.84 3.24 -2.30
C ILE A 130 -11.83 2.41 -3.14
N MET A 131 -12.10 1.16 -2.73
CA MET A 131 -13.08 0.32 -3.44
C MET A 131 -14.48 0.94 -3.44
N THR A 132 -14.86 1.56 -2.32
CA THR A 132 -16.14 2.27 -2.20
C THR A 132 -16.15 3.52 -3.07
N LEU A 133 -15.03 4.25 -3.18
CA LEU A 133 -14.90 5.41 -4.06
C LEU A 133 -15.04 5.05 -5.54
N LEU A 134 -14.45 3.92 -5.95
CA LEU A 134 -14.42 3.45 -7.33
C LEU A 134 -15.63 2.59 -7.72
N GLU A 135 -16.58 2.38 -6.80
CA GLU A 135 -17.77 1.56 -7.03
C GLU A 135 -17.44 0.14 -7.55
N ILE A 136 -16.29 -0.43 -7.14
CA ILE A 136 -15.72 -1.67 -7.71
C ILE A 136 -16.61 -2.91 -7.47
N ARG A 137 -17.44 -2.86 -6.43
CA ARG A 137 -18.48 -3.85 -6.12
C ARG A 137 -19.68 -3.12 -5.52
N GLY A 138 -20.82 -3.81 -5.40
CA GLY A 138 -22.06 -3.24 -4.84
C GLY A 138 -21.87 -2.48 -3.52
N GLY A 139 -22.85 -1.65 -3.18
CA GLY A 139 -22.73 -0.70 -2.05
C GLY A 139 -22.69 -1.32 -0.64
N SER A 140 -22.73 -2.65 -0.48
CA SER A 140 -22.82 -3.30 0.83
C SER A 140 -21.47 -3.82 1.31
N LEU A 141 -20.89 -3.17 2.33
CA LEU A 141 -19.59 -3.57 2.89
C LEU A 141 -19.48 -5.06 3.22
N SER A 142 -20.47 -5.63 3.92
CA SER A 142 -20.40 -7.02 4.39
C SER A 142 -20.64 -8.09 3.33
N LYS A 143 -21.16 -7.71 2.16
CA LYS A 143 -21.52 -8.65 1.08
C LYS A 143 -20.61 -8.51 -0.13
N ASP A 144 -20.02 -7.34 -0.30
CA ASP A 144 -19.31 -6.95 -1.52
C ASP A 144 -17.85 -6.60 -1.23
N ILE A 145 -17.59 -5.69 -0.29
CA ILE A 145 -16.25 -5.14 -0.04
C ILE A 145 -15.39 -6.04 0.86
N TYR A 146 -15.92 -6.45 2.02
CA TYR A 146 -15.18 -7.29 2.96
C TYR A 146 -14.77 -8.65 2.37
N PRO A 147 -15.62 -9.37 1.60
CA PRO A 147 -15.21 -10.63 0.98
C PRO A 147 -14.03 -10.48 0.03
N VAL A 148 -13.96 -9.39 -0.74
CA VAL A 148 -12.84 -9.14 -1.67
C VAL A 148 -11.55 -8.86 -0.91
N ILE A 149 -11.61 -8.02 0.14
CA ILE A 149 -10.46 -7.74 0.99
C ILE A 149 -10.03 -9.02 1.72
N ALA A 150 -10.98 -9.80 2.23
CA ALA A 150 -10.72 -11.06 2.92
C ALA A 150 -9.99 -12.06 2.03
N ASN A 151 -10.46 -12.22 0.79
CA ASN A 151 -9.80 -13.04 -0.22
C ASN A 151 -8.39 -12.53 -0.54
N ARG A 152 -8.21 -11.22 -0.76
CA ARG A 152 -6.90 -10.60 -1.03
C ARG A 152 -5.88 -10.86 0.06
N TYR A 153 -6.30 -10.77 1.33
CA TYR A 153 -5.41 -10.92 2.47
C TYR A 153 -5.42 -12.33 3.08
N ASN A 154 -6.09 -13.29 2.45
CA ASN A 154 -6.27 -14.68 2.92
C ASN A 154 -6.73 -14.74 4.40
N VAL A 155 -7.82 -14.03 4.71
CA VAL A 155 -8.47 -14.00 6.03
C VAL A 155 -9.98 -14.16 5.88
N SER A 156 -10.74 -14.19 6.98
CA SER A 156 -12.20 -14.16 6.92
C SER A 156 -12.77 -12.75 6.87
N ASP A 157 -13.99 -12.61 6.34
CA ASP A 157 -14.74 -11.35 6.29
C ASP A 157 -14.92 -10.73 7.69
N GLU A 158 -15.18 -11.56 8.71
CA GLU A 158 -15.29 -11.10 10.09
C GLU A 158 -13.95 -10.61 10.63
N SER A 159 -12.84 -11.16 10.14
CA SER A 159 -11.50 -10.71 10.52
C SER A 159 -11.20 -9.33 9.93
N VAL A 160 -11.66 -9.05 8.71
CA VAL A 160 -11.58 -7.72 8.07
C VAL A 160 -12.37 -6.70 8.88
N GLU A 161 -13.66 -6.99 9.13
CA GLU A 161 -14.54 -6.10 9.87
C GLU A 161 -14.00 -5.80 11.28
N ARG A 162 -13.60 -6.85 12.01
CA ARG A 162 -13.08 -6.71 13.38
C ARG A 162 -11.80 -5.89 13.40
N ALA A 163 -10.89 -6.10 12.45
CA ALA A 163 -9.65 -5.34 12.37
C ALA A 163 -9.89 -3.85 12.11
N ILE A 164 -10.81 -3.50 11.21
CA ILE A 164 -11.21 -2.09 10.98
C ILE A 164 -11.82 -1.51 12.25
N ARG A 165 -12.76 -2.24 12.89
CA ARG A 165 -13.44 -1.79 14.12
C ARG A 165 -12.47 -1.49 15.24
N HIS A 166 -11.47 -2.36 15.44
CA HIS A 166 -10.42 -2.16 16.43
C HIS A 166 -9.55 -0.96 16.10
N ALA A 167 -9.16 -0.77 14.83
CA ALA A 167 -8.36 0.38 14.41
C ALA A 167 -9.09 1.70 14.69
N VAL A 168 -10.37 1.78 14.30
CA VAL A 168 -11.23 2.96 14.57
C VAL A 168 -11.36 3.22 16.05
N SER A 169 -11.58 2.17 16.86
CA SER A 169 -11.70 2.31 18.32
C SER A 169 -10.45 2.86 18.97
N LYS A 170 -9.27 2.40 18.52
CA LYS A 170 -7.99 2.88 19.04
C LYS A 170 -7.75 4.34 18.70
N VAL A 171 -8.00 4.74 17.45
CA VAL A 171 -7.85 6.15 17.03
C VAL A 171 -8.86 7.03 17.74
N TRP A 172 -10.12 6.60 17.85
CA TRP A 172 -11.17 7.31 18.58
C TRP A 172 -10.77 7.61 20.03
N GLN A 173 -10.24 6.61 20.75
CA GLN A 173 -9.77 6.79 22.13
C GLN A 173 -8.57 7.75 22.23
N THR A 174 -7.77 7.86 21.16
CA THR A 174 -6.54 8.67 21.15
C THR A 174 -6.83 10.14 20.87
N ASN A 175 -7.62 10.44 19.84
CA ASN A 175 -7.78 11.81 19.34
C ASN A 175 -9.21 12.12 18.87
N ARG A 176 -10.19 11.24 19.13
CA ARG A 176 -11.59 11.38 18.69
C ARG A 176 -11.77 11.67 17.19
N LEU A 177 -10.81 11.24 16.37
CA LEU A 177 -10.74 11.56 14.94
C LEU A 177 -10.78 13.08 14.64
N GLU A 178 -10.40 13.93 15.60
CA GLU A 178 -10.31 15.39 15.44
C GLU A 178 -9.51 15.84 14.20
N PRO A 179 -8.42 15.16 13.77
CA PRO A 179 -7.70 15.56 12.56
C PRO A 179 -8.55 15.58 11.29
N LEU A 180 -9.71 14.89 11.24
CA LEU A 180 -10.62 14.95 10.09
C LEU A 180 -11.15 16.36 9.83
N SER A 181 -11.29 17.19 10.86
CA SER A 181 -11.70 18.58 10.73
C SER A 181 -10.76 19.42 9.84
N LYS A 182 -9.49 19.01 9.73
CA LYS A 182 -8.48 19.68 8.89
C LYS A 182 -8.70 19.46 7.40
N PHE A 183 -9.48 18.45 7.02
CA PHE A 183 -9.83 18.16 5.63
C PHE A 183 -11.09 18.94 5.18
N GLY A 184 -11.44 20.03 5.87
CA GLY A 184 -12.58 20.89 5.51
C GLY A 184 -13.94 20.33 5.90
N ILE A 185 -14.02 19.04 6.25
CA ILE A 185 -15.28 18.43 6.63
C ILE A 185 -15.55 18.63 8.12
N LYS A 186 -16.64 19.34 8.41
CA LYS A 186 -17.17 19.50 9.78
C LYS A 186 -17.87 18.23 10.27
N TYR A 187 -17.25 17.05 10.11
CA TYR A 187 -17.72 15.86 10.82
C TYR A 187 -17.46 16.04 12.30
N ARG A 188 -18.53 16.21 13.08
CA ARG A 188 -18.51 15.99 14.52
C ARG A 188 -19.13 14.63 14.76
N PHE A 189 -18.33 13.73 15.29
CA PHE A 189 -18.81 12.46 15.80
C PHE A 189 -19.19 12.69 17.26
N ASP A 190 -20.47 12.54 17.59
CA ASP A 190 -20.92 12.56 18.98
C ASP A 190 -20.52 11.25 19.69
N ASP A 191 -20.57 10.14 18.93
CA ASP A 191 -20.16 8.81 19.35
C ASP A 191 -19.10 8.21 18.43
N ARG A 192 -18.39 7.17 18.90
CA ARG A 192 -17.40 6.45 18.09
C ARG A 192 -18.03 5.97 16.77
N PRO A 193 -17.50 6.35 15.59
CA PRO A 193 -18.08 5.93 14.33
C PRO A 193 -18.01 4.42 14.13
N THR A 194 -19.02 3.88 13.46
CA THR A 194 -19.03 2.50 12.96
C THR A 194 -18.08 2.38 11.76
N ASN A 195 -17.75 1.15 11.37
CA ASN A 195 -16.91 0.91 10.19
C ASN A 195 -17.51 1.54 8.93
N SER A 196 -18.83 1.40 8.73
CA SER A 196 -19.51 1.99 7.57
C SER A 196 -19.40 3.51 7.57
N VAL A 197 -19.64 4.14 8.72
CA VAL A 197 -19.59 5.61 8.84
C VAL A 197 -18.18 6.13 8.55
N ILE A 198 -17.14 5.48 9.08
CA ILE A 198 -15.77 5.95 8.84
C ILE A 198 -15.32 5.71 7.39
N ILE A 199 -15.71 4.58 6.78
CA ILE A 199 -15.38 4.27 5.38
C ILE A 199 -16.06 5.30 4.48
N SER A 200 -17.35 5.58 4.67
CA SER A 200 -18.06 6.62 3.92
C SER A 200 -17.41 7.99 4.07
N CYS A 201 -17.07 8.39 5.29
CA CYS A 201 -16.37 9.66 5.55
C CYS A 201 -15.04 9.75 4.78
N PHE A 202 -14.24 8.68 4.79
CA PHE A 202 -12.96 8.68 4.07
C PHE A 202 -13.16 8.67 2.56
N THR A 203 -14.14 7.92 2.05
CA THR A 203 -14.52 7.94 0.65
C THR A 203 -14.94 9.34 0.20
N ASP A 204 -15.71 10.08 1.02
CA ASP A 204 -16.14 11.44 0.68
C ASP A 204 -14.96 12.41 0.62
N ILE A 205 -14.05 12.36 1.59
CA ILE A 205 -12.80 13.15 1.56
C ILE A 205 -11.98 12.82 0.31
N LEU A 206 -11.82 11.53 -0.01
CA LEU A 206 -11.07 11.13 -1.19
C LEU A 206 -11.75 11.59 -2.48
N ARG A 207 -13.08 11.62 -2.54
CA ARG A 207 -13.82 12.16 -3.68
C ARG A 207 -13.52 13.64 -3.87
N GLU A 208 -13.55 14.43 -2.79
CA GLU A 208 -13.22 15.87 -2.83
C GLU A 208 -11.77 16.14 -3.24
N LEU A 209 -10.83 15.26 -2.90
CA LEU A 209 -9.42 15.38 -3.30
C LEU A 209 -9.15 15.01 -4.76
N ASN A 210 -10.07 14.30 -5.42
CA ASN A 210 -9.93 13.81 -6.80
C ASN A 210 -10.90 14.47 -7.80
N GLY A 211 -11.78 15.37 -7.34
CA GLY A 211 -12.69 16.18 -8.17
C GLY A 211 -12.10 17.55 -8.49
#